data_AF-R1GMX4-F1
#
_entry.id   AF-R1GMX4-F1
#
_cell.length_a   1.000
_cell.length_b   1.000
_cell.length_c   1.000
_cell.angle_alpha   90.00
_cell.angle_beta   90.00
_cell.angle_gamma   90.00
#
_symmetry.space_group_name_H-M   'P 1'
#
loop_
_entity.id
_entity.type
_entity.pdbx_description
1 polymer ?
#
loop_
_entity_poly.entity_id
_entity_poly.type
_entity_poly.pdbx_seq_one_letter_code
_entity_poly.pdbx_strand_id
1 'polypeptide(L)'
;MEMELPAPWDSPTAANAADRNYDIKSPLKPDGSDFPCKGLDQASGSVPSSATYQAGQTYNTTIDGYASHNGGSCQLSLSYDNGKTWKVIKSMIGGCPTQGSSSYDFTIPMTAPSGTALFAWTWINHTGNREFYMNCAVVDIEGKDGGDLCMLPNLYVANLDGINSCVSPEGIDTMFPHPGADVVYGDGMSASSPVTGGSSCEIPAPACIDDFSTSHP
;
A
#
# COMPACT_ATOMS: atom_id res chain seq x y z
N MET A 1 -4.07 -7.59 11.67
CA MET A 1 -4.09 -8.35 10.40
C MET A 1 -2.70 -8.24 9.78
N GLU A 2 -2.25 -9.21 9.00
CA GLU A 2 -0.96 -9.17 8.32
C GLU A 2 -1.05 -9.62 6.86
N MET A 3 -0.21 -9.06 5.99
CA MET A 3 -0.01 -9.56 4.64
C MET A 3 0.81 -10.86 4.71
N GLU A 4 0.33 -11.92 4.06
CA GLU A 4 1.01 -13.21 3.95
C GLU A 4 1.65 -13.38 2.57
N LEU A 5 0.99 -12.87 1.52
CA LEU A 5 1.44 -12.95 0.14
C LEU A 5 1.34 -11.58 -0.54
N PRO A 6 2.41 -11.05 -1.17
CA PRO A 6 3.79 -11.50 -1.03
C PRO A 6 4.26 -11.47 0.43
N ALA A 7 5.22 -12.32 0.80
CA ALA A 7 5.69 -12.40 2.18
C ALA A 7 6.37 -11.09 2.58
N PRO A 8 5.94 -10.43 3.66
CA PRO A 8 6.63 -9.25 4.16
C PRO A 8 8.08 -9.56 4.51
N TRP A 9 8.96 -8.56 4.35
CA TRP A 9 10.39 -8.73 4.61
C TRP A 9 10.69 -9.15 6.06
N ASP A 10 9.88 -8.67 7.01
CA ASP A 10 9.96 -8.92 8.44
C ASP A 10 8.98 -9.99 8.92
N SER A 11 8.45 -10.80 8.00
CA SER A 11 7.52 -11.87 8.32
C SER A 11 8.05 -12.78 9.44
N PRO A 12 7.28 -13.00 10.52
CA PRO A 12 7.72 -13.85 11.63
C PRO A 12 7.93 -15.31 11.25
N THR A 13 7.38 -15.74 10.11
CA THR A 13 7.44 -17.12 9.61
C THR A 13 8.38 -17.28 8.42
N ALA A 14 8.54 -16.26 7.58
CA ALA A 14 9.34 -16.33 6.36
C ALA A 14 10.69 -15.60 6.45
N ALA A 15 10.84 -14.59 7.31
CA ALA A 15 12.07 -13.82 7.42
C ALA A 15 13.19 -14.57 8.16
N ASN A 16 14.43 -14.13 7.92
CA ASN A 16 15.58 -14.55 8.70
C ASN A 16 15.37 -14.19 10.17
N ALA A 17 15.92 -14.99 11.08
CA ALA A 17 15.66 -14.84 12.51
C ALA A 17 15.97 -13.44 13.08
N ALA A 18 16.96 -12.74 12.52
CA ALA A 18 17.33 -11.38 12.93
C ALA A 18 16.35 -10.30 12.47
N ASP A 19 15.57 -10.57 11.42
CA ASP A 19 14.69 -9.60 10.75
C ASP A 19 13.22 -9.80 11.14
N ARG A 20 12.88 -10.86 11.88
CA ARG A 20 11.50 -11.21 12.25
C ARG A 20 10.88 -10.15 13.16
N ASN A 21 9.74 -9.63 12.74
CA ASN A 21 8.91 -8.74 13.51
C ASN A 21 7.65 -9.45 13.98
N TYR A 22 7.58 -9.73 15.29
CA TYR A 22 6.41 -10.37 15.90
C TYR A 22 5.23 -9.39 16.10
N ASP A 23 5.48 -8.09 15.95
CA ASP A 23 4.48 -7.02 16.04
C ASP A 23 3.97 -6.61 14.64
N ILE A 24 4.23 -7.40 13.59
CA ILE A 24 3.83 -7.07 12.22
C ILE A 24 2.30 -6.87 12.05
N LYS A 25 1.50 -7.50 12.92
CA LYS A 25 0.04 -7.39 12.99
C LYS A 25 -0.47 -6.11 13.64
N SER A 26 0.39 -5.42 14.40
CA SER A 26 0.06 -4.17 15.09
C SER A 26 -0.03 -3.01 14.08
N PRO A 27 -0.82 -1.96 14.38
CA PRO A 27 -0.79 -0.75 13.57
C PRO A 27 0.59 -0.09 13.67
N LEU A 28 0.86 0.84 12.74
CA LEU A 28 1.97 1.77 12.90
C LEU A 28 1.76 2.65 14.13
N LYS A 29 2.86 3.19 14.67
CA LYS A 29 2.81 4.11 15.81
C LYS A 29 2.06 5.38 15.41
N PRO A 30 1.15 5.89 16.25
CA PRO A 30 0.38 7.10 15.94
C PRO A 30 1.26 8.34 15.67
N ASP A 31 2.47 8.39 16.21
CA ASP A 31 3.43 9.48 15.94
C ASP A 31 4.12 9.37 14.57
N GLY A 32 3.88 8.31 13.81
CA GLY A 32 4.48 8.05 12.49
C GLY A 32 5.95 7.64 12.52
N SER A 33 6.55 7.41 13.71
CA SER A 33 7.98 7.14 13.84
C SER A 33 8.46 5.84 13.21
N ASP A 34 7.54 4.92 12.89
CA ASP A 34 7.78 3.67 12.19
C ASP A 34 7.13 3.62 10.79
N PHE A 35 6.70 4.76 10.26
CA PHE A 35 6.32 4.90 8.87
C PHE A 35 7.55 5.21 7.99
N PRO A 36 7.69 4.59 6.80
CA PRO A 36 6.87 3.51 6.25
C PRO A 36 7.36 2.12 6.74
N CYS A 37 6.55 1.09 6.48
CA CYS A 37 6.99 -0.32 6.58
C CYS A 37 7.50 -0.75 7.96
N LYS A 38 6.95 -0.21 9.06
CA LYS A 38 7.39 -0.49 10.45
C LYS A 38 8.86 -0.15 10.71
N GLY A 39 9.37 0.92 10.09
CA GLY A 39 10.71 1.42 10.32
C GLY A 39 11.81 0.61 9.62
N LEU A 40 11.45 -0.10 8.54
CA LEU A 40 12.42 -0.76 7.65
C LEU A 40 13.51 0.23 7.23
N ASP A 41 14.75 -0.02 7.67
CA ASP A 41 15.94 0.67 7.17
C ASP A 41 16.39 0.04 5.85
N GLN A 42 15.95 0.66 4.75
CA GLN A 42 16.28 0.25 3.39
C GLN A 42 17.72 0.60 2.97
N ALA A 43 18.57 1.06 3.90
CA ALA A 43 20.00 1.11 3.67
C ALA A 43 20.64 -0.28 3.47
N SER A 44 19.90 -1.37 3.65
CA SER A 44 20.37 -2.72 3.30
C SER A 44 19.81 -3.17 1.95
N GLY A 45 20.60 -3.03 0.88
CA GLY A 45 20.39 -3.72 -0.41
C GLY A 45 20.58 -5.25 -0.30
N SER A 46 20.15 -5.83 0.81
CA SER A 46 20.42 -7.20 1.27
C SER A 46 19.14 -8.01 1.50
N VAL A 47 17.96 -7.37 1.46
CA VAL A 47 16.68 -8.07 1.62
C VAL A 47 16.32 -8.74 0.30
N PRO A 48 16.22 -10.08 0.24
CA PRO A 48 15.85 -10.77 -0.99
C PRO A 48 14.40 -10.47 -1.36
N SER A 49 14.15 -10.42 -2.66
CA SER A 49 12.79 -10.36 -3.19
C SER A 49 12.00 -11.62 -2.80
N SER A 50 10.76 -11.40 -2.38
CA SER A 50 9.81 -12.44 -1.99
C SER A 50 8.93 -12.92 -3.16
N ALA A 51 8.88 -12.13 -4.24
CA ALA A 51 8.08 -12.44 -5.42
C ALA A 51 8.61 -11.68 -6.66
N THR A 52 8.46 -12.29 -7.82
CA THR A 52 8.68 -11.64 -9.12
C THR A 52 7.36 -11.50 -9.85
N TYR A 53 7.08 -10.29 -10.36
CA TYR A 53 5.87 -9.98 -11.11
C TYR A 53 6.19 -9.39 -12.48
N GLN A 54 5.32 -9.61 -13.45
CA GLN A 54 5.40 -9.05 -14.79
C GLN A 54 4.42 -7.90 -14.97
N ALA A 55 4.88 -6.81 -15.57
CA ALA A 55 4.01 -5.68 -15.90
C ALA A 55 2.86 -6.10 -16.83
N GLY A 56 1.65 -5.65 -16.50
CA GLY A 56 0.41 -6.00 -17.19
C GLY A 56 -0.22 -7.34 -16.78
N GLN A 57 0.43 -8.13 -15.93
CA GLN A 57 -0.14 -9.39 -15.43
C GLN A 57 -0.87 -9.17 -14.09
N THR A 58 -1.85 -10.04 -13.85
CA THR A 58 -2.65 -10.09 -12.62
C THR A 58 -2.12 -11.18 -11.70
N TYR A 59 -2.02 -10.85 -10.42
CA TYR A 59 -1.58 -11.70 -9.33
C TYR A 59 -2.54 -11.56 -8.15
N ASN A 60 -2.26 -12.27 -7.06
CA ASN A 60 -3.07 -12.21 -5.85
C ASN A 60 -2.21 -11.81 -4.64
N THR A 61 -2.77 -11.00 -3.75
CA THR A 61 -2.24 -10.77 -2.41
C THR A 61 -3.17 -11.39 -1.38
N THR A 62 -2.59 -11.97 -0.34
CA THR A 62 -3.34 -12.60 0.76
C THR A 62 -3.06 -11.85 2.05
N ILE A 63 -4.12 -11.45 2.74
CA ILE A 63 -4.10 -10.86 4.08
C ILE A 63 -4.72 -11.87 5.06
N ASP A 64 -4.02 -12.19 6.13
CA ASP A 64 -4.47 -13.13 7.17
C ASP A 64 -4.59 -12.47 8.55
N GLY A 65 -5.42 -13.07 9.39
CA GLY A 65 -5.61 -12.71 10.79
C GLY A 65 -7.05 -12.71 11.25
N TYR A 66 -7.25 -12.54 12.55
CA TYR A 66 -8.57 -12.74 13.17
C TYR A 66 -9.22 -11.45 13.72
N ALA A 67 -8.48 -10.35 13.75
CA ALA A 67 -8.94 -9.04 14.22
C ALA A 67 -9.08 -8.09 13.02
N SER A 68 -10.15 -8.25 12.25
CA SER A 68 -10.42 -7.45 11.05
C SER A 68 -11.07 -6.11 11.35
N HIS A 69 -11.47 -5.81 12.59
CA HIS A 69 -12.07 -4.52 12.96
C HIS A 69 -13.26 -4.09 12.07
N ASN A 70 -14.10 -5.06 11.68
CA ASN A 70 -15.20 -4.92 10.70
C ASN A 70 -14.74 -4.45 9.32
N GLY A 71 -13.49 -4.73 8.95
CA GLY A 71 -12.90 -4.29 7.70
C GLY A 71 -12.44 -2.84 7.78
N GLY A 72 -12.83 -2.06 6.79
CA GLY A 72 -12.23 -0.76 6.50
C GLY A 72 -11.90 -0.65 5.03
N SER A 73 -10.89 0.16 4.73
CA SER A 73 -10.42 0.33 3.36
C SER A 73 -8.91 0.17 3.28
N CYS A 74 -8.45 -0.44 2.20
CA CYS A 74 -7.05 -0.78 1.98
C CYS A 74 -6.56 -0.22 0.65
N GLN A 75 -5.24 -0.03 0.55
CA GLN A 75 -4.56 0.20 -0.74
C GLN A 75 -3.38 -0.75 -0.88
N LEU A 76 -3.16 -1.20 -2.12
CA LEU A 76 -1.92 -1.82 -2.56
C LEU A 76 -1.12 -0.79 -3.33
N SER A 77 0.16 -0.64 -3.02
CA SER A 77 1.01 0.38 -3.61
C SER A 77 2.43 -0.10 -3.87
N LEU A 78 3.09 0.55 -4.83
CA LEU A 78 4.47 0.29 -5.19
C LEU A 78 5.35 1.50 -4.87
N SER A 79 6.58 1.23 -4.44
CA SER A 79 7.64 2.23 -4.27
C SER A 79 8.94 1.72 -4.88
N TYR A 80 9.57 2.53 -5.73
CA TYR A 80 10.86 2.24 -6.38
C TYR A 80 12.02 3.06 -5.79
N ASP A 81 11.74 3.94 -4.81
CA ASP A 81 12.69 4.89 -4.24
C ASP A 81 12.91 4.66 -2.75
N ASN A 82 12.85 3.39 -2.36
CA ASN A 82 12.99 2.90 -1.00
C ASN A 82 11.97 3.49 -0.02
N GLY A 83 10.68 3.39 -0.38
CA GLY A 83 9.57 3.78 0.48
C GLY A 83 9.42 5.28 0.69
N LYS A 84 10.22 6.12 0.02
CA LYS A 84 10.05 7.58 0.09
C LYS A 84 8.72 7.97 -0.54
N THR A 85 8.36 7.33 -1.64
CA THR A 85 7.16 7.69 -2.41
C THR A 85 6.42 6.45 -2.88
N TRP A 86 5.10 6.55 -2.97
CA TRP A 86 4.21 5.41 -3.14
C TRP A 86 3.13 5.69 -4.18
N LYS A 87 2.92 4.74 -5.10
CA LYS A 87 1.91 4.80 -6.14
C LYS A 87 0.91 3.67 -5.98
N VAL A 88 -0.38 4.01 -5.91
CA VAL A 88 -1.47 3.07 -5.68
C VAL A 88 -1.76 2.29 -6.96
N ILE A 89 -1.67 0.97 -6.88
CA ILE A 89 -2.02 0.06 -7.97
C ILE A 89 -3.39 -0.58 -7.79
N LYS A 90 -3.92 -0.62 -6.56
CA LYS A 90 -5.26 -1.11 -6.25
C LYS A 90 -5.85 -0.45 -5.00
N SER A 91 -7.13 -0.15 -5.03
CA SER A 91 -7.91 0.21 -3.83
C SER A 91 -8.98 -0.85 -3.53
N MET A 92 -9.10 -1.25 -2.26
CA MET A 92 -10.19 -2.08 -1.75
C MET A 92 -11.00 -1.23 -0.78
N ILE A 93 -12.19 -0.79 -1.18
CA ILE A 93 -12.97 0.19 -0.45
C ILE A 93 -14.17 -0.49 0.20
N GLY A 94 -14.14 -0.56 1.52
CA GLY A 94 -15.12 -1.26 2.34
C GLY A 94 -14.84 -2.75 2.49
N GLY A 95 -15.01 -3.26 3.71
CA GLY A 95 -14.84 -4.68 4.04
C GLY A 95 -13.41 -5.23 3.94
N CYS A 96 -12.38 -4.40 3.72
CA CYS A 96 -10.99 -4.84 3.66
C CYS A 96 -10.23 -4.60 4.99
N PRO A 97 -9.49 -5.59 5.51
CA PRO A 97 -9.53 -7.01 5.15
C PRO A 97 -10.75 -7.72 5.79
N THR A 98 -11.13 -8.89 5.30
CA THR A 98 -12.15 -9.72 5.96
C THR A 98 -11.55 -10.56 7.09
N GLN A 99 -12.37 -11.08 8.01
CA GLN A 99 -11.89 -11.97 9.07
C GLN A 99 -11.35 -13.29 8.48
N GLY A 100 -10.22 -13.74 9.00
CA GLY A 100 -9.49 -14.91 8.50
C GLY A 100 -8.57 -14.56 7.34
N SER A 101 -8.38 -15.50 6.43
CA SER A 101 -7.58 -15.32 5.23
C SER A 101 -8.45 -14.73 4.11
N SER A 102 -7.96 -13.66 3.49
CA SER A 102 -8.63 -12.92 2.43
C SER A 102 -7.67 -12.65 1.29
N SER A 103 -8.12 -12.95 0.07
CA SER A 103 -7.31 -12.87 -1.15
C SER A 103 -7.88 -11.82 -2.10
N TYR A 104 -7.02 -10.95 -2.60
CA TYR A 104 -7.38 -9.86 -3.51
C TYR A 104 -6.49 -9.88 -4.76
N ASP A 105 -7.13 -9.95 -5.92
CA ASP A 105 -6.41 -9.87 -7.19
C ASP A 105 -5.94 -8.45 -7.44
N PHE A 106 -4.71 -8.28 -7.90
CA PHE A 106 -4.15 -6.99 -8.29
C PHE A 106 -3.39 -7.13 -9.60
N THR A 107 -3.35 -6.05 -10.37
CA THR A 107 -2.60 -6.02 -11.64
C THR A 107 -1.38 -5.13 -11.50
N ILE A 108 -0.20 -5.62 -11.88
CA ILE A 108 0.96 -4.74 -12.04
C ILE A 108 0.70 -3.86 -13.27
N PRO A 109 0.79 -2.52 -13.16
CA PRO A 109 0.56 -1.62 -14.28
C PRO A 109 1.44 -1.96 -15.49
N MET A 110 0.88 -1.90 -16.70
CA MET A 110 1.66 -2.10 -17.94
C MET A 110 2.77 -1.06 -18.15
N THR A 111 2.74 0.05 -17.41
CA THR A 111 3.77 1.10 -17.47
C THR A 111 4.85 0.92 -16.42
N ALA A 112 4.72 -0.05 -15.49
CA ALA A 112 5.65 -0.22 -14.38
C ALA A 112 7.11 -0.38 -14.86
N PRO A 113 8.07 0.32 -14.25
CA PRO A 113 9.48 0.17 -14.59
C PRO A 113 10.01 -1.21 -14.17
N SER A 114 10.99 -1.71 -14.92
CA SER A 114 11.78 -2.86 -14.47
C SER A 114 12.62 -2.51 -13.25
N GLY A 115 12.64 -3.39 -12.25
CA GLY A 115 13.50 -3.24 -11.08
C GLY A 115 12.90 -3.80 -9.79
N THR A 116 13.69 -3.78 -8.73
CA THR A 116 13.24 -4.10 -7.38
C THR A 116 12.41 -2.95 -6.83
N ALA A 117 11.26 -3.28 -6.24
CA ALA A 117 10.33 -2.34 -5.63
C ALA A 117 9.86 -2.85 -4.26
N LEU A 118 9.35 -1.94 -3.44
CA LEU A 118 8.50 -2.31 -2.33
C LEU A 118 7.06 -2.42 -2.78
N PHE A 119 6.42 -3.50 -2.37
CA PHE A 119 4.98 -3.69 -2.42
C PHE A 119 4.41 -3.48 -1.02
N ALA A 120 3.48 -2.56 -0.85
CA ALA A 120 2.83 -2.32 0.43
C ALA A 120 1.33 -2.61 0.38
N TRP A 121 0.87 -3.37 1.36
CA TRP A 121 -0.52 -3.37 1.78
C TRP A 121 -0.69 -2.38 2.92
N THR A 122 -1.67 -1.47 2.77
CA THR A 122 -2.06 -0.51 3.80
C THR A 122 -3.53 -0.67 4.13
N TRP A 123 -3.90 -0.38 5.38
CA TRP A 123 -5.27 -0.53 5.84
C TRP A 123 -5.63 0.51 6.90
N ILE A 124 -6.78 1.14 6.69
CA ILE A 124 -7.46 2.03 7.65
C ILE A 124 -8.69 1.30 8.15
N ASN A 125 -8.71 0.99 9.45
CA ASN A 125 -9.75 0.17 10.08
C ASN A 125 -11.09 0.90 10.23
N HIS A 126 -12.18 0.15 10.06
CA HIS A 126 -13.54 0.67 10.23
C HIS A 126 -13.87 0.96 11.70
N THR A 127 -13.70 -0.04 12.57
CA THR A 127 -14.06 0.02 14.00
C THR A 127 -12.85 0.05 14.94
N GLY A 128 -12.94 0.82 16.03
CA GLY A 128 -11.94 0.85 17.10
C GLY A 128 -11.09 2.11 17.10
N ASN A 129 -9.83 1.99 17.54
CA ASN A 129 -8.90 3.10 17.50
C ASN A 129 -8.70 3.61 16.07
N ARG A 130 -8.24 4.86 15.93
CA ARG A 130 -7.90 5.44 14.64
C ARG A 130 -6.50 4.97 14.29
N GLU A 131 -6.41 3.91 13.48
CA GLU A 131 -5.16 3.20 13.24
C GLU A 131 -4.84 3.16 11.74
N PHE A 132 -3.56 2.99 11.43
CA PHE A 132 -3.06 2.78 10.09
C PHE A 132 -2.12 1.58 10.11
N TYR A 133 -2.46 0.55 9.36
CA TYR A 133 -1.65 -0.65 9.23
C TYR A 133 -0.87 -0.59 7.93
N MET A 134 0.37 -1.06 7.97
CA MET A 134 1.22 -1.20 6.78
C MET A 134 2.11 -2.43 6.93
N ASN A 135 2.10 -3.29 5.92
CA ASN A 135 3.10 -4.34 5.73
C ASN A 135 3.72 -4.18 4.35
N CYS A 136 5.02 -4.46 4.26
CA CYS A 136 5.78 -4.27 3.04
C CYS A 136 6.54 -5.54 2.68
N ALA A 137 6.57 -5.86 1.39
CA ALA A 137 7.38 -6.91 0.82
C ALA A 137 8.34 -6.32 -0.21
N VAL A 138 9.55 -6.88 -0.31
CA VAL A 138 10.44 -6.62 -1.45
C VAL A 138 10.01 -7.52 -2.60
N VAL A 139 9.81 -6.94 -3.77
CA VAL A 139 9.38 -7.64 -4.99
C VAL A 139 10.23 -7.20 -6.18
N ASP A 140 10.41 -8.08 -7.15
CA ASP A 140 11.02 -7.73 -8.43
C ASP A 140 9.95 -7.58 -9.50
N ILE A 141 10.05 -6.50 -10.28
CA ILE A 141 9.12 -6.23 -11.38
C ILE A 141 9.88 -6.37 -12.69
N GLU A 142 9.45 -7.32 -13.50
CA GLU A 142 9.78 -7.45 -14.93
C GLU A 142 8.89 -6.48 -15.71
N GLY A 143 9.37 -5.26 -15.90
CA GLY A 143 8.62 -4.14 -16.44
C GLY A 143 9.18 -3.58 -17.74
N LYS A 144 8.96 -2.29 -17.95
CA LYS A 144 9.52 -1.54 -19.09
C LYS A 144 10.81 -0.84 -18.69
N ASP A 145 11.80 -0.87 -19.58
CA ASP A 145 12.93 0.04 -19.49
C ASP A 145 12.44 1.48 -19.70
N GLY A 146 12.79 2.39 -18.79
CA GLY A 146 12.23 3.74 -18.74
C GLY A 146 10.73 3.82 -18.42
N GLY A 147 10.14 2.78 -17.81
CA GLY A 147 8.75 2.80 -17.36
C GLY A 147 8.50 3.75 -16.18
N ASP A 148 7.23 4.07 -15.91
CA ASP A 148 6.81 4.96 -14.84
C ASP A 148 5.41 4.62 -14.28
N LEU A 149 5.12 5.18 -13.10
CA LEU A 149 3.84 5.05 -12.40
C LEU A 149 3.15 6.41 -12.21
N CYS A 150 3.43 7.37 -13.09
CA CYS A 150 3.10 8.78 -12.90
C CYS A 150 1.61 9.06 -12.89
N MET A 151 0.88 8.34 -13.74
CA MET A 151 -0.56 8.44 -13.88
C MET A 151 -1.33 7.78 -12.73
N LEU A 152 -0.62 7.12 -11.80
CA LEU A 152 -1.26 6.49 -10.65
C LEU A 152 -1.40 7.46 -9.47
N PRO A 153 -2.47 7.30 -8.67
CA PRO A 153 -2.64 8.07 -7.45
C PRO A 153 -1.49 7.85 -6.47
N ASN A 154 -1.30 8.84 -5.60
CA ASN A 154 -0.41 8.71 -4.46
C ASN A 154 -1.08 7.92 -3.34
N LEU A 155 -0.28 7.32 -2.46
CA LEU A 155 -0.78 6.59 -1.29
C LEU A 155 -1.54 7.53 -0.33
N TYR A 156 -2.71 7.10 0.12
CA TYR A 156 -3.49 7.79 1.14
C TYR A 156 -3.00 7.37 2.53
N VAL A 157 -2.66 8.35 3.38
CA VAL A 157 -2.23 8.12 4.76
C VAL A 157 -3.10 8.93 5.72
N ALA A 158 -3.55 8.31 6.80
CA ALA A 158 -4.27 8.97 7.89
C ALA A 158 -3.89 8.33 9.22
N ASN A 159 -4.31 8.94 10.32
CA ASN A 159 -4.11 8.46 11.69
C ASN A 159 -2.64 8.38 12.14
N LEU A 160 -1.74 9.09 11.44
CA LEU A 160 -0.33 9.19 11.76
C LEU A 160 0.06 10.68 11.87
N ASP A 161 0.07 11.19 13.10
CA ASP A 161 0.22 12.62 13.42
C ASP A 161 1.56 13.19 12.92
N GLY A 162 2.61 12.36 12.83
CA GLY A 162 3.91 12.75 12.29
C GLY A 162 3.97 12.84 10.76
N ILE A 163 2.95 12.34 10.06
CA ILE A 163 2.88 12.33 8.59
C ILE A 163 1.95 13.43 8.07
N ASN A 164 0.74 13.52 8.63
CA ASN A 164 -0.22 14.56 8.29
C ASN A 164 -1.28 14.72 9.41
N SER A 165 -2.21 15.66 9.24
CA SER A 165 -3.29 15.91 10.20
C SER A 165 -4.58 15.15 9.89
N CYS A 166 -4.55 14.13 9.04
CA CYS A 166 -5.74 13.42 8.60
C CYS A 166 -6.15 12.35 9.60
N VAL A 167 -7.44 12.33 9.94
CA VAL A 167 -8.03 11.34 10.85
C VAL A 167 -9.22 10.69 10.17
N SER A 168 -9.26 9.35 10.14
CA SER A 168 -10.40 8.63 9.60
C SER A 168 -11.55 8.56 10.62
N PRO A 169 -12.80 8.85 10.25
CA PRO A 169 -13.93 8.72 11.18
C PRO A 169 -14.19 7.25 11.54
N GLU A 170 -14.55 6.99 12.80
CA GLU A 170 -14.97 5.65 13.24
C GLU A 170 -16.32 5.26 12.65
N GLY A 171 -16.44 3.99 12.24
CA GLY A 171 -17.67 3.44 11.68
C GLY A 171 -17.92 3.87 10.23
N ILE A 172 -16.91 4.42 9.56
CA ILE A 172 -17.01 4.88 8.17
C ILE A 172 -15.81 4.34 7.39
N ASP A 173 -16.09 3.61 6.31
CA ASP A 173 -15.06 3.19 5.37
C ASP A 173 -14.50 4.40 4.61
N THR A 174 -13.16 4.43 4.49
CA THR A 174 -12.48 5.53 3.80
C THR A 174 -12.64 5.37 2.29
N MET A 175 -13.53 6.17 1.71
CA MET A 175 -13.62 6.37 0.27
C MET A 175 -12.53 7.35 -0.14
N PHE A 176 -11.46 6.82 -0.75
CA PHE A 176 -10.30 7.60 -1.17
C PHE A 176 -10.68 8.63 -2.24
N PRO A 177 -10.11 9.84 -2.21
CA PRO A 177 -10.39 10.86 -3.24
C PRO A 177 -9.87 10.43 -4.61
N HIS A 178 -8.70 9.79 -4.69
CA HIS A 178 -8.18 9.21 -5.92
C HIS A 178 -7.91 7.70 -5.73
N PRO A 179 -8.92 6.83 -5.91
CA PRO A 179 -8.75 5.40 -5.66
C PRO A 179 -8.00 4.65 -6.78
N GLY A 180 -7.76 5.30 -7.92
CA GLY A 180 -7.13 4.70 -9.10
C GLY A 180 -8.13 3.98 -10.00
N ALA A 181 -7.63 3.24 -10.98
CA ALA A 181 -8.44 2.55 -11.97
C ALA A 181 -8.83 1.11 -11.56
N ASP A 182 -8.02 0.45 -10.74
CA ASP A 182 -8.30 -0.89 -10.20
C ASP A 182 -8.88 -0.75 -8.79
N VAL A 183 -10.21 -0.85 -8.71
CA VAL A 183 -10.96 -0.69 -7.45
C VAL A 183 -11.94 -1.84 -7.28
N VAL A 184 -11.94 -2.41 -6.07
CA VAL A 184 -13.00 -3.32 -5.62
C VAL A 184 -13.74 -2.68 -4.46
N TYR A 185 -15.07 -2.79 -4.46
CA TYR A 185 -15.93 -2.28 -3.40
C TYR A 185 -16.54 -3.43 -2.61
N GLY A 186 -16.52 -3.32 -1.29
CA GLY A 186 -17.14 -4.25 -0.35
C GLY A 186 -18.07 -3.54 0.63
N ASP A 187 -18.72 -4.33 1.48
CA ASP A 187 -19.52 -3.83 2.61
C ASP A 187 -20.55 -2.72 2.27
N GLY A 188 -21.21 -2.85 1.12
CA GLY A 188 -22.23 -1.88 0.67
C GLY A 188 -21.66 -0.60 0.03
N MET A 189 -20.33 -0.45 -0.03
CA MET A 189 -19.68 0.62 -0.77
C MET A 189 -19.79 0.41 -2.29
N SER A 190 -19.62 1.49 -3.03
CA SER A 190 -19.68 1.52 -4.50
C SER A 190 -19.00 2.78 -5.05
N ALA A 191 -18.77 2.83 -6.36
CA ALA A 191 -18.22 4.01 -7.03
C ALA A 191 -19.07 5.29 -6.89
N SER A 192 -20.35 5.17 -6.52
CA SER A 192 -21.23 6.31 -6.23
C SER A 192 -21.20 6.77 -4.78
N SER A 193 -20.46 6.08 -3.91
CA SER A 193 -20.34 6.46 -2.50
C SER A 193 -19.61 7.79 -2.38
N PRO A 194 -20.01 8.67 -1.45
CA PRO A 194 -19.35 9.95 -1.28
C PRO A 194 -17.90 9.75 -0.84
N VAL A 195 -16.98 10.54 -1.41
CA VAL A 195 -15.60 10.61 -0.94
C VAL A 195 -15.58 11.07 0.51
N THR A 196 -14.94 10.29 1.38
CA THR A 196 -14.80 10.59 2.81
C THR A 196 -13.37 10.98 3.19
N GLY A 197 -12.37 10.61 2.37
CA GLY A 197 -10.99 11.04 2.53
C GLY A 197 -10.68 12.39 1.88
N GLY A 198 -9.77 13.16 2.46
CA GLY A 198 -9.30 14.43 1.90
C GLY A 198 -8.09 14.24 0.98
N SER A 199 -8.01 14.95 -0.15
CA SER A 199 -6.84 14.87 -1.05
C SER A 199 -5.53 15.33 -0.39
N SER A 200 -5.61 16.12 0.68
CA SER A 200 -4.45 16.50 1.50
C SER A 200 -3.83 15.34 2.29
N CYS A 201 -4.51 14.19 2.34
CA CYS A 201 -4.05 12.98 3.03
C CYS A 201 -3.24 12.06 2.11
N GLU A 202 -3.19 12.35 0.81
CA GLU A 202 -2.35 11.62 -0.13
C GLU A 202 -0.91 12.16 -0.05
N ILE A 203 0.03 11.31 0.36
CA ILE A 203 1.42 11.74 0.55
C ILE A 203 2.07 12.05 -0.80
N PRO A 204 2.70 13.22 -0.99
CA PRO A 204 3.26 13.59 -2.29
C PRO A 204 4.30 12.57 -2.79
N ALA A 205 4.09 12.03 -3.99
CA ALA A 205 5.16 11.43 -4.78
C ALA A 205 5.90 12.54 -5.56
N PRO A 206 7.17 12.35 -5.96
CA PRO A 206 7.89 13.34 -6.74
C PRO A 206 7.12 13.52 -8.04
N ALA A 207 7.05 14.76 -8.51
CA ALA A 207 6.54 15.02 -9.85
C ALA A 207 7.35 14.16 -10.81
N CYS A 208 6.64 13.35 -11.58
CA CYS A 208 7.26 12.69 -12.71
C CYS A 208 7.89 13.73 -13.60
N ILE A 209 9.06 13.40 -14.16
CA ILE A 209 9.71 14.30 -15.09
C ILE A 209 8.79 14.39 -16.31
N ASP A 210 8.12 15.52 -16.46
CA ASP A 210 7.44 15.87 -17.71
C ASP A 210 8.51 16.00 -18.79
N ASP A 211 8.79 14.92 -19.53
CA ASP A 211 9.71 14.97 -20.67
C ASP A 211 9.09 15.71 -21.89
N PHE A 212 8.04 16.50 -21.68
CA PHE A 212 7.47 17.40 -22.67
C PHE A 212 8.20 18.75 -22.78
N SER A 213 9.32 18.94 -22.08
CA SER A 213 10.19 20.11 -22.27
C SER A 213 11.43 19.79 -23.12
N THR A 214 11.26 19.14 -24.27
CA THR A 214 12.27 19.23 -25.33
C THR A 214 11.65 19.54 -26.69
N SER A 215 12.23 20.57 -27.31
CA SER A 215 12.09 21.02 -28.71
C SER A 215 10.81 21.78 -29.08
N HIS A 216 10.88 23.10 -29.03
CA HIS A 216 10.56 23.90 -30.22
C HIS A 216 11.74 24.86 -30.49
N PRO A 217 12.25 24.92 -31.73
CA PRO A 217 13.30 25.85 -32.14
C PRO A 217 12.84 27.31 -32.15
#